data_AF-A0A519EWW6-F1
#
_entry.id   AF-A0A519EWW6-F1
#
_cell.length_a   1.000
_cell.length_b   1.000
_cell.length_c   1.000
_cell.angle_alpha   90.00
_cell.angle_beta   90.00
_cell.angle_gamma   90.00
#
_symmetry.space_group_name_H-M   'P 1'
#
loop_
_entity.id
_entity.type
_entity.pdbx_description
1 polymer ?
#
loop_
_entity_poly.entity_id
_entity_poly.type
_entity_poly.pdbx_seq_one_letter_code
_entity_poly.pdbx_strand_id
1 'polypeptide(L)' 'VRNNLEALIHRNVFYQLVDLAVVREIDGQRWLGVWSGGEFFPIGLEP' A
#
# COMPACT_ATOMS: atom_id res chain seq x y z
N VAL A 1 -10.07 10.14 -6.11
CA VAL A 1 -9.27 11.36 -6.34
C VAL A 1 -9.55 11.86 -7.74
N ARG A 2 -9.92 13.13 -7.93
CA ARG A 2 -10.09 13.73 -9.27
C ARG A 2 -8.80 14.46 -9.65
N ASN A 3 -8.39 14.32 -10.91
CA ASN A 3 -7.31 14.99 -11.65
C ASN A 3 -6.15 15.60 -10.83
N ASN A 4 -5.00 14.93 -10.80
CA ASN A 4 -3.70 15.44 -10.34
C ASN A 4 -3.62 16.00 -8.91
N LEU A 5 -4.50 15.56 -8.01
CA LEU A 5 -4.36 15.85 -6.59
C LEU A 5 -3.66 14.69 -5.88
N GLU A 6 -2.36 14.81 -5.69
CA GLU A 6 -1.62 13.99 -4.74
C GLU A 6 -2.06 14.39 -3.31
N ALA A 7 -2.56 13.43 -2.55
CA ALA A 7 -2.89 13.63 -1.14
C ALA A 7 -1.80 12.99 -0.29
N LEU A 8 -1.10 13.80 0.50
CA LEU A 8 -0.18 13.28 1.50
C LEU A 8 -1.00 12.66 2.64
N ILE A 9 -0.81 11.37 2.89
CA ILE A 9 -1.43 10.72 4.04
C ILE A 9 -0.70 11.08 5.32
N HIS A 10 -1.46 11.31 6.39
CA HIS A 10 -0.89 11.48 7.72
C HIS A 10 -0.22 10.19 8.18
N ARG A 11 0.89 10.32 8.92
CA ARG A 11 1.66 9.20 9.45
C ARG A 11 0.82 8.22 10.30
N ASN A 12 -0.17 8.71 11.04
CA ASN A 12 -1.08 7.83 11.80
C ASN A 12 -1.89 6.92 10.86
N VAL A 13 -2.45 7.49 9.79
CA VAL A 13 -3.20 6.74 8.77
C VAL A 13 -2.28 5.77 8.04
N PHE A 14 -1.03 6.15 7.79
CA PHE A 14 -0.03 5.25 7.23
C PHE A 14 0.17 4.00 8.10
N TYR A 15 0.31 4.14 9.43
CA TYR A 15 0.45 2.98 10.31
C TYR A 15 -0.79 2.09 10.30
N GLN A 16 -1.97 2.68 10.29
CA GLN A 16 -3.21 1.91 10.16
C GLN A 16 -3.27 1.12 8.85
N LEU A 17 -2.74 1.68 7.75
CA LEU A 17 -2.64 0.96 6.48
C LEU A 17 -1.61 -0.17 6.54
N VAL A 18 -0.47 0.03 7.21
CA VAL A 18 0.55 -1.01 7.42
C VAL A 18 -0.01 -2.17 8.24
N ASP A 19 -0.83 -1.91 9.26
CA ASP A 19 -1.47 -2.95 10.07
C ASP A 19 -2.47 -3.80 9.25
N LEU A 20 -3.03 -3.25 8.18
CA LEU A 20 -3.94 -3.93 7.26
C LEU A 20 -3.21 -4.52 6.04
N ALA A 21 -1.92 -4.26 5.90
CA ALA A 21 -1.16 -4.67 4.73
C ALA A 21 -0.89 -6.18 4.75
N VAL A 22 -0.85 -6.77 3.56
CA VAL A 22 -0.56 -8.18 3.33
C VAL A 22 0.64 -8.33 2.41
N VAL A 23 1.32 -9.47 2.54
CA VAL A 23 2.47 -9.79 1.70
C VAL A 23 2.03 -10.47 0.41
N ARG A 24 2.56 -10.04 -0.72
CA ARG A 24 2.36 -10.62 -2.05
C ARG A 24 3.68 -10.80 -2.76
N GLU A 25 3.81 -11.88 -3.50
CA GLU A 25 4.92 -12.06 -4.44
C GLU A 25 4.58 -11.36 -5.76
N ILE A 26 5.43 -10.42 -6.16
CA ILE A 26 5.32 -9.67 -7.41
C ILE A 26 6.72 -9.69 -8.03
N ASP A 27 6.83 -10.20 -9.25
CA ASP A 27 8.08 -10.31 -9.99
C ASP A 27 9.23 -10.98 -9.19
N GLY A 28 8.91 -12.01 -8.41
CA GLY A 28 9.86 -12.76 -7.58
C GLY A 28 10.32 -12.04 -6.31
N GLN A 29 9.71 -10.90 -5.97
CA GLN A 29 9.98 -10.15 -4.74
C GLN A 29 8.76 -10.14 -3.82
N ARG A 30 8.97 -10.16 -2.51
CA ARG A 30 7.90 -10.08 -1.51
C ARG A 30 7.62 -8.61 -1.21
N TRP A 31 6.40 -8.19 -1.51
CA TRP A 31 5.91 -6.84 -1.32
C TRP A 31 4.85 -6.79 -0.24
N LEU A 32 4.98 -5.84 0.67
CA LEU A 32 3.93 -5.45 1.59
C LEU A 32 3.01 -4.42 0.90
N GLY A 33 1.71 -4.62 0.95
CA GLY A 33 0.75 -3.70 0.34
C GLY A 33 -0.70 -3.94 0.76
N VAL A 34 -1.62 -3.11 0.28
CA VAL A 34 -3.04 -3.17 0.64
C VAL A 34 -3.91 -3.44 -0.58
N TRP A 35 -5.07 -4.07 -0.34
CA TRP A 35 -6.11 -4.22 -1.36
C TRP A 35 -7.11 -3.07 -1.27
N SER A 36 -7.41 -2.45 -2.41
CA SER A 36 -8.47 -1.45 -2.52
C SER A 36 -9.16 -1.61 -3.87
N GLY A 37 -10.49 -1.73 -3.86
CA GLY A 37 -11.26 -1.88 -5.10
C GLY A 37 -10.90 -3.11 -5.95
N GLY A 38 -10.32 -4.16 -5.35
CA GLY A 38 -9.87 -5.35 -6.09
C GLY A 38 -8.50 -5.20 -6.76
N GLU A 39 -7.79 -4.11 -6.52
CA GLU A 39 -6.43 -3.86 -6.98
C GLU A 39 -5.46 -3.85 -5.78
N PHE A 40 -4.23 -4.32 -6.00
CA PHE A 40 -3.18 -4.36 -4.98
C PHE A 40 -2.25 -3.15 -5.13
N PHE A 41 -2.06 -2.42 -4.03
CA PHE A 41 -1.19 -1.24 -3.95
C PHE A 41 0.05 -1.56 -3.11
N PRO A 42 1.24 -1.72 -3.72
CA PRO A 42 2.48 -1.95 -3.00
C PRO A 42 2.87 -0.73 -2.16
N ILE A 43 3.28 -0.97 -0.91
CA ILE A 43 3.77 0.06 0.03
C ILE A 43 5.29 0.00 0.14
N GLY A 44 5.86 -1.21 0.18
CA GLY A 44 7.31 -1.42 0.26
C GLY A 44 7.70 -2.89 0.17
N LEU A 45 9.00 -3.15 0.02
CA LEU A 45 9.54 -4.50 0.11
C LEU A 45 9.40 -5.03 1.53
N GLU A 46 9.06 -6.31 1.64
CA GLU A 46 9.13 -7.00 2.92
C GLU A 46 10.59 -7.03 3.40
N PRO A 47 10.87 -6.74 4.69
CA PRO A 47 12.21 -6.84 5.25
C PRO A 47 12.81 -8.24 5.21
#